data_AF-A0A8J3SPU8-F1
#
_entry.id   AF-A0A8J3SPU8-F1
#
_cell.length_a   1.000
_cell.length_b   1.000
_cell.length_c   1.000
_cell.angle_alpha   90.00
_cell.angle_beta   90.00
_cell.angle_gamma   90.00
#
_symmetry.space_group_name_H-M   'P 1'
#
loop_
_entity.id
_entity.type
_entity.pdbx_description
1 polymer ?
#
loop_
_entity_poly.entity_id
_entity_poly.type
_entity_poly.pdbx_seq_one_letter_code
_entity_poly.pdbx_strand_id
1 'polypeptide(L)'
;MQDRESEVLRAAYGELEREARDYADPVRAVAAARRRRAGRTAAGGVLAAAAVAGVVGLAGYGPWASRETGPVTGATASATASATAGPTAGPAAVSPPASAPPLPAEGTGAAGLLVYTGCVNGCPTYLLTADGRQYLLGEKTAPPPGNLTLSPDGRWLGLPAGTGYRLHDLVGGAVHTVDAPPDGAPGAVYSPWTWSADGRRLVLGHHAGGEVGAYVEVDLDDGGRTTALTPARGFEPVGMLASGEPLLFEESRYGERATRVTLTVGESGRRITLDGGSTPLVSADGGPVIWTRGDRIYAAAPDSTAVVVFGADGGELARLRLKPGQTPLAPAGDGLAVLTGSRLELWTASGARRPLYDLPQEALTVLPGQARH
;
A
#
# COMPACT_ATOMS: atom_id res chain seq x y z
N MET A 1 41.63 -24.87 8.20
CA MET A 1 40.58 -24.04 8.84
C MET A 1 40.10 -22.97 7.87
N GLN A 2 41.01 -22.18 7.27
CA GLN A 2 40.69 -21.18 6.24
C GLN A 2 39.90 -21.72 5.02
N ASP A 3 40.19 -22.93 4.54
CA ASP A 3 39.46 -23.47 3.38
C ASP A 3 37.97 -23.71 3.66
N ARG A 4 37.63 -24.12 4.89
CA ARG A 4 36.25 -24.41 5.30
C ARG A 4 35.42 -23.14 5.46
N GLU A 5 36.02 -22.07 5.95
CA GLU A 5 35.38 -20.74 6.02
C GLU A 5 35.16 -20.16 4.62
N SER A 6 36.11 -20.37 3.69
CA SER A 6 35.98 -19.91 2.31
C SER A 6 34.84 -20.61 1.55
N GLU A 7 34.58 -21.88 1.87
CA GLU A 7 33.54 -22.68 1.23
C GLU A 7 32.15 -22.32 1.76
N VAL A 8 32.01 -22.07 3.06
CA VAL A 8 30.78 -21.56 3.68
C VAL A 8 30.42 -20.19 3.13
N LEU A 9 31.40 -19.28 2.99
CA LEU A 9 31.16 -17.97 2.39
C LEU A 9 30.75 -18.06 0.92
N ARG A 10 31.41 -18.88 0.09
CA ARG A 10 31.02 -19.07 -1.32
C ARG A 10 29.62 -19.67 -1.45
N ALA A 11 29.25 -20.61 -0.58
CA ALA A 11 27.91 -21.18 -0.56
C ALA A 11 26.85 -20.12 -0.19
N ALA A 12 27.11 -19.31 0.84
CA ALA A 12 26.23 -18.22 1.26
C ALA A 12 26.07 -17.14 0.16
N TYR A 13 27.16 -16.72 -0.48
CA TYR A 13 27.11 -15.77 -1.59
C TYR A 13 26.39 -16.34 -2.82
N GLY A 14 26.59 -17.62 -3.14
CA GLY A 14 25.90 -18.28 -4.25
C GLY A 14 24.41 -18.52 -3.98
N GLU A 15 23.98 -18.52 -2.72
CA GLU A 15 22.57 -18.57 -2.32
C GLU A 15 21.94 -17.17 -2.38
N LEU A 16 22.62 -16.14 -1.89
CA LEU A 16 22.21 -14.73 -2.02
C LEU A 16 22.12 -14.28 -3.49
N GLU A 17 23.05 -14.69 -4.35
CA GLU A 17 23.01 -14.36 -5.78
C GLU A 17 21.83 -15.06 -6.50
N ARG A 18 21.48 -16.29 -6.08
CA ARG A 18 20.28 -16.98 -6.55
C ARG A 18 19.01 -16.28 -6.08
N GLU A 19 18.97 -15.88 -4.81
CA GLU A 19 17.84 -15.16 -4.24
C GLU A 19 17.64 -13.81 -4.94
N ALA A 20 18.71 -13.04 -5.12
CA ALA A 20 18.68 -11.75 -5.83
C ALA A 20 18.21 -11.90 -7.29
N ARG A 21 18.59 -12.98 -7.99
CA ARG A 21 18.07 -13.28 -9.34
C ARG A 21 16.61 -13.70 -9.33
N ASP A 22 16.17 -14.42 -8.29
CA ASP A 22 14.76 -14.81 -8.13
C ASP A 22 13.87 -13.60 -7.81
N TYR A 23 14.40 -12.51 -7.22
CA TYR A 23 13.67 -11.25 -7.04
C TYR A 23 13.66 -10.35 -8.28
N ALA A 24 14.60 -10.51 -9.22
CA ALA A 24 14.59 -9.81 -10.50
C ALA A 24 13.51 -10.35 -11.47
N ASP A 25 13.01 -11.55 -11.23
CA ASP A 25 11.88 -12.16 -11.94
C ASP A 25 10.64 -12.16 -11.02
N PRO A 26 9.65 -11.27 -11.23
CA PRO A 26 8.50 -11.13 -10.35
C PRO A 26 7.67 -12.42 -10.23
N VAL A 27 7.67 -13.29 -11.25
CA VAL A 27 6.95 -14.58 -11.21
C VAL A 27 7.65 -15.57 -10.28
N ARG A 28 8.99 -15.57 -10.28
CA ARG A 28 9.80 -16.43 -9.40
C ARG A 28 9.82 -15.94 -7.96
N ALA A 29 9.88 -14.63 -7.73
CA ALA A 29 9.78 -14.02 -6.42
C ALA A 29 8.50 -14.45 -5.70
N VAL A 30 7.37 -14.39 -6.41
CA VAL A 30 6.06 -14.85 -5.92
C VAL A 30 6.07 -16.36 -5.64
N ALA A 31 6.66 -17.18 -6.52
CA ALA A 31 6.76 -18.63 -6.30
C ALA A 31 7.67 -19.02 -5.11
N ALA A 32 8.72 -18.24 -4.84
CA ALA A 32 9.59 -18.42 -3.68
C ALA A 32 8.87 -18.04 -2.37
N ALA A 33 8.15 -16.92 -2.36
CA ALA A 33 7.31 -16.51 -1.22
C ALA A 33 6.22 -17.56 -0.91
N ARG A 34 5.59 -18.15 -1.94
CA ARG A 34 4.59 -19.23 -1.78
C ARG A 34 5.16 -20.46 -1.07
N ARG A 35 6.38 -20.89 -1.43
CA ARG A 35 7.03 -22.06 -0.81
C ARG A 35 7.32 -21.84 0.68
N ARG A 36 7.72 -20.63 1.06
CA ARG A 36 8.00 -20.30 2.47
C ARG A 36 6.73 -20.28 3.32
N ARG A 37 5.63 -19.71 2.81
CA ARG A 37 4.34 -19.69 3.52
C ARG A 37 3.76 -21.10 3.71
N ALA A 38 3.84 -21.96 2.69
CA ALA A 38 3.38 -23.36 2.79
C ALA A 38 4.18 -24.21 3.79
N GLY A 39 5.45 -23.85 4.08
CA GLY A 39 6.25 -24.53 5.10
C GLY A 39 5.80 -24.26 6.54
N ARG A 40 5.17 -23.12 6.81
CA ARG A 40 4.75 -22.72 8.17
C ARG A 40 3.48 -23.42 8.65
N THR A 41 2.55 -23.71 7.74
CA THR A 41 1.31 -24.43 8.09
C THR A 41 1.57 -25.89 8.47
N ALA A 42 2.67 -26.48 7.99
CA ALA A 42 3.06 -27.84 8.35
C ALA A 42 3.77 -27.95 9.72
N ALA A 43 4.40 -26.87 10.21
CA ALA A 43 5.19 -26.88 11.43
C ALA A 43 4.42 -26.48 12.70
N GLY A 44 3.24 -25.85 12.59
CA GLY A 44 2.42 -25.41 13.73
C GLY A 44 1.46 -26.45 14.32
N GLY A 45 1.51 -27.70 13.83
CA GLY A 45 0.46 -28.69 14.06
C GLY A 45 0.71 -29.71 15.17
N VAL A 46 1.42 -29.40 16.26
CA VAL A 46 1.44 -30.27 17.46
C VAL A 46 1.69 -29.40 18.71
N LEU A 47 0.87 -29.60 19.75
CA LEU A 47 0.91 -29.03 21.12
C LEU A 47 -0.07 -27.89 21.41
N ALA A 48 -1.33 -28.24 21.68
CA ALA A 48 -2.06 -27.78 22.88
C ALA A 48 -3.44 -28.45 22.95
N ALA A 49 -3.47 -29.66 23.50
CA ALA A 49 -4.68 -30.23 24.10
C ALA A 49 -4.43 -30.33 25.62
N ALA A 50 -5.47 -30.06 26.39
CA ALA A 50 -5.60 -30.12 27.85
C ALA A 50 -5.29 -28.85 28.66
N ALA A 51 -6.35 -28.10 29.01
CA ALA A 51 -6.76 -27.89 30.42
C ALA A 51 -8.10 -27.14 30.49
N VAL A 52 -9.12 -27.84 30.98
CA VAL A 52 -10.41 -27.28 31.42
C VAL A 52 -10.33 -27.05 32.93
N ALA A 53 -10.81 -25.90 33.42
CA ALA A 53 -11.77 -25.76 34.53
C ALA A 53 -11.55 -24.48 35.38
N GLY A 54 -12.63 -23.71 35.54
CA GLY A 54 -12.98 -22.99 36.77
C GLY A 54 -12.46 -21.56 36.91
N VAL A 55 -13.37 -20.58 36.89
CA VAL A 55 -13.78 -19.79 38.07
C VAL A 55 -14.95 -18.89 37.66
N VAL A 56 -16.07 -19.08 38.37
CA VAL A 56 -17.20 -18.16 38.43
C VAL A 56 -16.85 -17.04 39.40
N GLY A 57 -17.05 -15.78 39.00
CA GLY A 57 -16.90 -14.62 39.86
C GLY A 57 -17.74 -13.43 39.37
N LEU A 58 -18.87 -13.20 40.05
CA LEU A 58 -19.73 -12.03 39.97
C LEU A 58 -19.04 -10.78 40.53
N ALA A 59 -19.10 -9.65 39.80
CA ALA A 59 -19.11 -8.24 40.24
C ALA A 59 -18.60 -7.36 39.07
N GLY A 60 -19.16 -6.23 38.67
CA GLY A 60 -20.31 -5.46 39.14
C GLY A 60 -20.62 -4.42 38.05
N TYR A 61 -21.90 -4.16 37.82
CA TYR A 61 -22.36 -3.07 36.98
C TYR A 61 -22.06 -1.73 37.66
N GLY A 62 -21.29 -0.87 36.99
CA GLY A 62 -21.17 0.55 37.30
C GLY A 62 -21.66 1.37 36.11
N PRO A 63 -22.56 2.36 36.30
CA PRO A 63 -23.08 3.15 35.19
C PRO A 63 -22.00 4.16 34.75
N TRP A 64 -21.51 4.01 33.51
CA TRP A 64 -20.75 5.06 32.85
C TRP A 64 -21.73 6.17 32.47
N ALA A 65 -21.66 7.27 33.23
CA ALA A 65 -22.33 8.52 32.93
C ALA A 65 -21.92 9.04 31.55
N SER A 66 -22.89 9.14 30.65
CA SER A 66 -22.79 9.81 29.37
C SER A 66 -22.31 11.25 29.58
N ARG A 67 -21.11 11.55 29.07
CA ARG A 67 -20.61 12.92 29.00
C ARG A 67 -21.27 13.57 27.80
N GLU A 68 -22.27 14.41 28.05
CA GLU A 68 -22.88 15.27 27.04
C GLU A 68 -21.79 16.21 26.49
N THR A 69 -21.35 15.96 25.26
CA THR A 69 -20.58 16.93 24.48
C THR A 69 -21.53 17.98 23.95
N GLY A 70 -21.39 19.21 24.46
CA GLY A 70 -22.12 20.38 23.97
C GLY A 70 -21.85 20.67 22.49
N PRO A 71 -22.69 21.48 21.84
CA PRO A 71 -22.62 21.74 20.41
C PRO A 71 -21.38 22.55 20.07
N VAL A 72 -20.45 21.95 19.33
CA VAL A 72 -19.36 22.66 18.66
C VAL A 72 -19.94 23.33 17.42
N THR A 73 -20.30 24.60 17.53
CA THR A 73 -20.48 25.49 16.38
C THR A 73 -19.12 25.83 15.79
N GLY A 74 -18.55 24.90 15.02
CA GLY A 74 -17.36 25.13 14.19
C GLY A 74 -17.80 25.27 12.74
N ALA A 75 -17.64 26.47 12.18
CA ALA A 75 -17.91 26.76 10.78
C ALA A 75 -17.06 25.85 9.89
N THR A 76 -17.70 24.87 9.24
CA THR A 76 -17.12 24.12 8.12
C THR A 76 -17.03 25.05 6.93
N ALA A 77 -15.86 25.68 6.76
CA ALA A 77 -15.47 26.25 5.47
C ALA A 77 -15.23 25.08 4.50
N SER A 78 -16.31 24.62 3.85
CA SER A 78 -16.21 23.79 2.66
C SER A 78 -15.57 24.62 1.55
N ALA A 79 -14.24 24.53 1.43
CA ALA A 79 -13.53 25.02 0.27
C ALA A 79 -13.86 24.08 -0.91
N THR A 80 -14.99 24.33 -1.56
CA THR A 80 -15.34 23.70 -2.82
C THR A 80 -14.42 24.29 -3.89
N ALA A 81 -13.24 23.68 -4.08
CA ALA A 81 -12.39 24.00 -5.21
C ALA A 81 -13.10 23.53 -6.49
N SER A 82 -13.86 24.41 -7.12
CA SER A 82 -14.43 24.20 -8.44
C SER A 82 -13.30 24.20 -9.47
N ALA A 83 -12.75 23.02 -9.75
CA ALA A 83 -11.91 22.80 -10.91
C ALA A 83 -12.76 23.06 -12.17
N THR A 84 -12.54 24.19 -12.82
CA THR A 84 -13.19 24.53 -14.08
C THR A 84 -12.65 23.58 -15.15
N ALA A 85 -13.50 22.68 -15.64
CA ALA A 85 -13.14 21.73 -16.68
C ALA A 85 -12.88 22.49 -18.00
N GLY A 86 -11.61 22.76 -18.29
CA GLY A 86 -11.15 23.26 -19.58
C GLY A 86 -11.38 22.24 -20.71
N PRO A 87 -11.17 22.66 -21.97
CA PRO A 87 -11.52 21.90 -23.17
C PRO A 87 -10.86 20.52 -23.18
N THR A 88 -11.57 19.58 -23.83
CA THR A 88 -11.33 18.14 -23.99
C THR A 88 -9.97 17.82 -24.63
N ALA A 89 -8.86 18.18 -23.98
CA ALA A 89 -7.55 17.69 -24.34
C ALA A 89 -7.55 16.16 -24.21
N GLY A 90 -7.08 15.46 -25.24
CA GLY A 90 -6.85 14.02 -25.16
C GLY A 90 -5.86 13.68 -24.04
N PRO A 91 -5.65 12.37 -23.74
CA PRO A 91 -4.63 11.98 -22.77
C PRO A 91 -3.30 12.65 -23.10
N ALA A 92 -2.68 13.25 -22.09
CA ALA A 92 -1.32 13.74 -22.25
C ALA A 92 -0.41 12.51 -22.39
N ALA A 93 0.32 12.42 -23.51
CA ALA A 93 1.37 11.43 -23.66
C ALA A 93 2.50 11.79 -22.68
N VAL A 94 2.83 10.84 -21.80
CA VAL A 94 3.94 10.95 -20.86
C VAL A 94 5.13 10.24 -21.49
N SER A 95 6.24 10.94 -21.63
CA SER A 95 7.48 10.37 -22.14
C SER A 95 8.64 10.77 -21.24
N PRO A 96 9.58 9.84 -20.95
CA PRO A 96 10.82 10.17 -20.28
C PRO A 96 11.51 11.30 -21.04
N PRO A 97 11.78 12.43 -20.37
CA PRO A 97 12.52 13.50 -21.02
C PRO A 97 13.97 13.03 -21.26
N ALA A 98 14.64 13.60 -22.26
CA ALA A 98 16.06 13.32 -22.52
C ALA A 98 16.96 13.64 -21.31
N SER A 99 16.53 14.59 -20.48
CA SER A 99 17.08 14.87 -19.15
C SER A 99 15.99 15.44 -18.25
N ALA A 100 16.06 15.17 -16.95
CA ALA A 100 15.21 15.77 -15.93
C ALA A 100 16.10 16.27 -14.78
N PRO A 101 15.78 17.42 -14.14
CA PRO A 101 16.48 17.84 -12.94
C PRO A 101 16.24 16.84 -11.79
N PRO A 102 17.17 16.73 -10.82
CA PRO A 102 16.91 15.98 -9.61
C PRO A 102 15.75 16.62 -8.83
N LEU A 103 15.11 15.83 -7.95
CA LEU A 103 14.10 16.35 -7.02
C LEU A 103 14.71 17.45 -6.11
N PRO A 104 14.17 18.68 -6.10
CA PRO A 104 14.69 19.76 -5.25
C PRO A 104 14.51 19.43 -3.76
N ALA A 105 15.41 19.90 -2.91
CA ALA A 105 15.40 19.60 -1.48
C ALA A 105 14.27 20.34 -0.74
N GLU A 106 13.86 21.49 -1.27
CA GLU A 106 12.79 22.35 -0.79
C GLU A 106 11.40 21.92 -1.28
N GLY A 107 11.29 20.76 -1.94
CA GLY A 107 10.09 20.32 -2.63
C GLY A 107 9.96 20.92 -4.03
N THR A 108 8.96 20.46 -4.77
CA THR A 108 8.68 20.97 -6.12
C THR A 108 7.73 22.17 -6.07
N GLY A 109 6.96 22.34 -5.00
CA GLY A 109 5.84 23.28 -4.91
C GLY A 109 4.56 22.76 -5.58
N ALA A 110 4.53 21.49 -6.02
CA ALA A 110 3.38 20.87 -6.68
C ALA A 110 3.25 19.39 -6.28
N ALA A 111 2.00 18.93 -6.09
CA ALA A 111 1.72 17.53 -5.79
C ALA A 111 2.21 16.60 -6.93
N GLY A 112 2.63 15.39 -6.58
CA GLY A 112 2.91 14.31 -7.52
C GLY A 112 1.63 13.75 -8.12
N LEU A 113 1.63 13.55 -9.44
CA LEU A 113 0.54 12.87 -10.16
C LEU A 113 0.83 11.40 -10.42
N LEU A 114 2.11 11.09 -10.63
CA LEU A 114 2.57 9.81 -11.14
C LEU A 114 4.07 9.67 -10.89
N VAL A 115 4.51 8.50 -10.43
CA VAL A 115 5.90 8.06 -10.56
C VAL A 115 5.95 6.96 -11.61
N TYR A 116 6.90 7.02 -12.54
CA TYR A 116 6.98 6.06 -13.63
C TYR A 116 8.40 5.79 -14.13
N THR A 117 8.58 4.67 -14.83
CA THR A 117 9.81 4.34 -15.56
C THR A 117 9.58 4.32 -17.07
N GLY A 118 10.63 4.60 -17.84
CA GLY A 118 10.58 4.52 -19.31
C GLY A 118 10.66 3.09 -19.86
N CYS A 119 11.06 2.13 -19.04
CA CYS A 119 11.18 0.71 -19.38
C CYS A 119 11.18 -0.15 -18.11
N VAL A 120 11.13 -1.47 -18.27
CA VAL A 120 11.11 -2.44 -17.16
C VAL A 120 12.41 -2.46 -16.37
N ASN A 121 13.56 -2.37 -17.03
CA ASN A 121 14.87 -2.62 -16.42
C ASN A 121 15.90 -1.53 -16.77
N GLY A 122 16.60 -1.02 -15.76
CA GLY A 122 17.74 -0.11 -15.94
C GLY A 122 17.39 1.29 -16.43
N CYS A 123 16.10 1.63 -16.54
CA CYS A 123 15.67 2.99 -16.82
C CYS A 123 15.63 3.83 -15.55
N PRO A 124 15.94 5.14 -15.65
CA PRO A 124 15.69 6.05 -14.58
C PRO A 124 14.20 6.14 -14.23
N THR A 125 13.94 6.50 -12.97
CA THR A 125 12.59 6.71 -12.45
C THR A 125 12.29 8.19 -12.36
N TYR A 126 11.08 8.56 -12.79
CA TYR A 126 10.64 9.94 -12.89
C TYR A 126 9.41 10.19 -12.05
N LEU A 127 9.34 11.35 -11.41
CA LEU A 127 8.14 11.93 -10.83
C LEU A 127 7.54 12.93 -11.82
N LEU A 128 6.28 12.77 -12.19
CA LEU A 128 5.46 13.78 -12.87
C LEU A 128 4.62 14.52 -11.83
N THR A 129 4.67 15.84 -11.85
CA THR A 129 3.95 16.72 -10.90
C THR A 129 2.74 17.40 -11.52
N ALA A 130 1.86 17.96 -10.69
CA ALA A 130 0.58 18.57 -11.06
C ALA A 130 0.70 19.73 -12.06
N ASP A 131 1.86 20.40 -12.09
CA ASP A 131 2.15 21.48 -13.03
C ASP A 131 2.82 20.99 -14.34
N GLY A 132 2.95 19.67 -14.51
CA GLY A 132 3.52 19.03 -15.70
C GLY A 132 5.04 18.88 -15.69
N ARG A 133 5.75 19.37 -14.65
CA ARG A 133 7.20 19.18 -14.54
C ARG A 133 7.54 17.74 -14.16
N GLN A 134 8.71 17.32 -14.63
CA GLN A 134 9.26 15.98 -14.39
C GLN A 134 10.59 16.05 -13.65
N TYR A 135 10.78 15.17 -12.68
CA TYR A 135 11.97 15.11 -11.83
C TYR A 135 12.57 13.72 -11.82
N LEU A 136 13.89 13.64 -11.82
CA LEU A 136 14.65 12.41 -11.68
C LEU A 136 14.67 11.97 -10.21
N LEU A 137 14.21 10.74 -9.94
CA LEU A 137 14.25 10.12 -8.60
C LEU A 137 15.45 9.16 -8.42
N GLY A 138 16.17 8.85 -9.50
CA GLY A 138 17.37 8.00 -9.51
C GLY A 138 17.38 6.99 -10.66
N GLU A 139 18.54 6.35 -10.88
CA GLU A 139 18.77 5.43 -12.01
C GLU A 139 18.23 4.01 -11.78
N LYS A 140 18.03 3.60 -10.52
CA LYS A 140 17.68 2.23 -10.13
C LYS A 140 16.83 2.22 -8.87
N THR A 141 15.55 2.53 -8.97
CA THR A 141 14.64 2.09 -7.92
C THR A 141 14.44 0.59 -8.11
N ALA A 142 14.73 -0.20 -7.06
CA ALA A 142 14.68 -1.66 -7.13
C ALA A 142 13.38 -2.11 -7.84
N PRO A 143 13.44 -3.00 -8.83
CA PRO A 143 12.27 -3.70 -9.32
C PRO A 143 11.78 -4.68 -8.25
N PRO A 144 10.47 -4.73 -7.93
CA PRO A 144 9.44 -3.80 -8.41
C PRO A 144 9.56 -2.44 -7.71
N PRO A 145 9.11 -1.32 -8.32
CA PRO A 145 9.05 0.01 -7.70
C PRO A 145 8.16 0.08 -6.45
N GLY A 146 7.75 -1.06 -5.87
CA GLY A 146 6.92 -1.20 -4.68
C GLY A 146 7.49 -0.57 -3.42
N ASN A 147 8.75 -0.11 -3.44
CA ASN A 147 9.29 0.71 -2.36
C ASN A 147 9.11 2.22 -2.57
N LEU A 148 8.49 2.65 -3.67
CA LEU A 148 8.07 4.04 -3.88
C LEU A 148 6.58 4.16 -3.56
N THR A 149 6.17 5.29 -3.01
CA THR A 149 4.74 5.56 -2.81
C THR A 149 4.41 7.04 -2.97
N LEU A 150 3.17 7.34 -3.32
CA LEU A 150 2.62 8.68 -3.28
C LEU A 150 1.41 8.68 -2.32
N SER A 151 1.29 9.70 -1.47
CA SER A 151 0.05 9.89 -0.69
C SER A 151 -1.16 10.06 -1.62
N PRO A 152 -2.39 9.76 -1.16
CA PRO A 152 -3.62 9.89 -1.96
C PRO A 152 -3.85 11.25 -2.64
N ASP A 153 -3.35 12.32 -2.03
CA ASP A 153 -3.38 13.70 -2.55
C ASP A 153 -2.13 14.07 -3.36
N GLY A 154 -1.15 13.16 -3.45
CA GLY A 154 0.12 13.35 -4.15
C GLY A 154 1.10 14.26 -3.43
N ARG A 155 0.79 14.75 -2.22
CA ARG A 155 1.69 15.67 -1.50
C ARG A 155 2.98 15.01 -1.07
N TRP A 156 2.92 13.79 -0.55
CA TRP A 156 4.07 13.09 0.01
C TRP A 156 4.59 12.02 -0.95
N LEU A 157 5.89 12.05 -1.23
CA LEU A 157 6.62 11.01 -1.95
C LEU A 157 7.44 10.16 -0.98
N GLY A 158 7.14 8.87 -0.93
CA GLY A 158 7.93 7.88 -0.22
C GLY A 158 9.02 7.28 -1.09
N LEU A 159 10.23 7.20 -0.53
CA LEU A 159 11.44 6.70 -1.17
C LEU A 159 12.18 5.75 -0.21
N PRO A 160 12.82 4.68 -0.71
CA PRO A 160 13.74 3.88 0.10
C PRO A 160 14.96 4.74 0.50
N ALA A 161 15.45 4.56 1.74
CA ALA A 161 16.59 5.31 2.26
C ALA A 161 17.55 4.38 3.03
N GLY A 162 18.42 3.68 2.30
CA GLY A 162 19.26 2.63 2.88
C GLY A 162 18.38 1.47 3.37
N THR A 163 18.45 1.16 4.67
CA THR A 163 17.54 0.22 5.33
C THR A 163 16.24 0.89 5.80
N GLY A 164 16.24 2.22 5.89
CA GLY A 164 15.09 3.01 6.31
C GLY A 164 14.15 3.40 5.16
N TYR A 165 13.28 4.37 5.47
CA TYR A 165 12.34 4.96 4.54
C TYR A 165 12.34 6.48 4.65
N ARG A 166 12.13 7.20 3.54
CA ARG A 166 12.08 8.66 3.52
C ARG A 166 10.77 9.13 2.91
N LEU A 167 10.13 10.09 3.56
CA LEU A 167 8.93 10.78 3.07
C LEU A 167 9.29 12.24 2.79
N HIS A 168 9.07 12.68 1.56
CA HIS A 168 9.37 14.03 1.09
C HIS A 168 8.05 14.75 0.77
N ASP A 169 7.78 15.87 1.45
CA ASP A 169 6.70 16.79 1.13
C ASP A 169 7.02 17.54 -0.16
N LEU A 170 6.38 17.15 -1.26
CA LEU A 170 6.61 17.75 -2.57
C LEU A 170 6.13 19.21 -2.62
N VAL A 171 5.26 19.64 -1.71
CA VAL A 171 4.73 21.01 -1.70
C VAL A 171 5.48 21.89 -0.72
N GLY A 172 5.70 21.40 0.50
CA GLY A 172 6.30 22.15 1.60
C GLY A 172 7.80 21.92 1.84
N GLY A 173 8.41 20.93 1.18
CA GLY A 173 9.85 20.64 1.29
C GLY A 173 10.28 19.95 2.59
N ALA A 174 9.35 19.62 3.49
CA ALA A 174 9.65 18.83 4.67
C ALA A 174 10.12 17.42 4.29
N VAL A 175 11.08 16.88 5.03
CA VAL A 175 11.59 15.52 4.83
C VAL A 175 11.56 14.78 6.16
N HIS A 176 10.87 13.65 6.20
CA HIS A 176 10.87 12.73 7.33
C HIS A 176 11.63 11.46 6.96
N THR A 177 12.50 11.01 7.84
CA THR A 177 13.24 9.75 7.67
C THR A 177 12.86 8.81 8.80
N VAL A 178 12.53 7.58 8.45
CA VAL A 178 12.25 6.47 9.35
C VAL A 178 13.40 5.50 9.25
N ASP A 179 14.29 5.52 10.24
CA ASP A 179 15.43 4.62 10.29
C ASP A 179 14.98 3.20 10.65
N ALA A 180 15.60 2.19 10.04
CA ALA A 180 15.40 0.81 10.44
C ALA A 180 15.92 0.60 11.88
N PRO A 181 15.30 -0.31 12.66
CA PRO A 181 15.82 -0.71 13.96
C PRO A 181 17.30 -1.14 13.87
N PRO A 182 18.16 -0.68 14.80
CA PRO A 182 19.62 -0.92 14.74
C PRO A 182 19.99 -2.40 14.92
N ASP A 183 19.10 -3.19 15.50
CA ASP A 183 19.21 -4.64 15.71
C ASP A 183 18.61 -5.48 14.57
N GLY A 184 18.24 -4.85 13.46
CA GLY A 184 17.69 -5.52 12.29
C GLY A 184 18.64 -6.58 11.71
N ALA A 185 18.07 -7.70 11.28
CA ALA A 185 18.81 -8.71 10.53
C ALA A 185 19.43 -8.08 9.26
N PRO A 186 20.57 -8.61 8.76
CA PRO A 186 21.11 -8.18 7.47
C PRO A 186 20.05 -8.22 6.37
N GLY A 187 19.93 -7.12 5.61
CA GLY A 187 18.91 -6.96 4.58
C GLY A 187 17.54 -6.50 5.10
N ALA A 188 17.43 -6.10 6.36
CA ALA A 188 16.20 -5.52 6.88
C ALA A 188 15.90 -4.16 6.22
N VAL A 189 14.65 -3.98 5.77
CA VAL A 189 14.22 -2.77 5.05
C VAL A 189 12.79 -2.39 5.42
N TYR A 190 12.48 -1.10 5.38
CA TYR A 190 11.10 -0.63 5.37
C TYR A 190 10.52 -0.56 3.95
N SER A 191 9.26 -0.96 3.81
CA SER A 191 8.46 -0.78 2.59
C SER A 191 7.12 -0.10 2.92
N PRO A 192 6.53 0.67 1.98
CA PRO A 192 5.22 1.27 2.17
C PRO A 192 4.14 0.19 2.16
N TRP A 193 3.34 0.14 3.22
CA TRP A 193 2.32 -0.88 3.40
C TRP A 193 0.93 -0.39 3.02
N THR A 194 0.46 0.72 3.61
CA THR A 194 -0.82 1.33 3.26
C THR A 194 -0.90 2.79 3.72
N TRP A 195 -1.56 3.63 2.92
CA TRP A 195 -1.90 5.00 3.29
C TRP A 195 -3.26 5.07 3.98
N SER A 196 -3.37 5.98 4.94
CA SER A 196 -4.67 6.53 5.35
C SER A 196 -5.40 7.16 4.16
N ALA A 197 -6.72 7.05 4.16
CA ALA A 197 -7.56 7.55 3.08
C ALA A 197 -7.47 9.07 2.85
N ASP A 198 -7.00 9.83 3.84
CA ASP A 198 -6.76 11.27 3.80
C ASP A 198 -5.29 11.65 3.54
N GLY A 199 -4.40 10.66 3.47
CA GLY A 199 -2.97 10.84 3.16
C GLY A 199 -2.10 11.39 4.28
N ARG A 200 -2.60 11.45 5.52
CA ARG A 200 -1.88 12.02 6.66
C ARG A 200 -1.03 11.02 7.42
N ARG A 201 -1.28 9.74 7.20
CA ARG A 201 -0.61 8.61 7.84
C ARG A 201 -0.21 7.55 6.84
N LEU A 202 0.96 6.97 7.05
CA LEU A 202 1.48 5.83 6.29
C LEU A 202 1.88 4.72 7.24
N VAL A 203 1.43 3.50 6.97
CA VAL A 203 1.99 2.30 7.60
C VAL A 203 3.18 1.84 6.77
N LEU A 204 4.32 1.62 7.41
CA LEU A 204 5.48 0.94 6.82
C LEU A 204 5.59 -0.47 7.40
N GLY A 205 5.85 -1.45 6.53
CA GLY A 205 6.19 -2.81 6.93
C GLY A 205 7.70 -2.96 7.06
N HIS A 206 8.17 -3.47 8.20
CA HIS A 206 9.57 -3.80 8.42
C HIS A 206 9.83 -5.24 7.96
N HIS A 207 10.54 -5.40 6.85
CA HIS A 207 10.93 -6.70 6.32
C HIS A 207 12.25 -7.12 6.94
N ALA A 208 12.33 -8.31 7.52
CA ALA A 208 13.57 -8.94 7.96
C ALA A 208 13.58 -10.39 7.48
N GLY A 209 14.58 -10.78 6.67
CA GLY A 209 14.63 -12.11 6.05
C GLY A 209 13.52 -12.37 5.02
N GLY A 210 13.02 -11.32 4.36
CA GLY A 210 11.97 -11.39 3.34
C GLY A 210 10.54 -11.49 3.89
N GLU A 211 10.36 -11.36 5.20
CA GLU A 211 9.08 -11.47 5.88
C GLU A 211 8.82 -10.20 6.67
N VAL A 212 7.55 -9.77 6.75
CA VAL A 212 7.19 -8.60 7.55
C VAL A 212 7.09 -9.00 9.02
N GLY A 213 8.02 -8.48 9.83
CA GLY A 213 8.09 -8.79 11.27
C GLY A 213 7.44 -7.75 12.17
N ALA A 214 7.27 -6.52 11.69
CA ALA A 214 6.70 -5.41 12.45
C ALA A 214 6.12 -4.35 11.53
N TYR A 215 5.21 -3.54 12.07
CA TYR A 215 4.66 -2.37 11.39
C TYR A 215 4.96 -1.11 12.20
N VAL A 216 5.16 0.00 11.50
CA VAL A 216 5.25 1.33 12.10
C VAL A 216 4.29 2.25 11.38
N GLU A 217 3.52 3.02 12.12
CA GLU A 217 2.72 4.12 11.60
C GLU A 217 3.54 5.41 11.65
N VAL A 218 3.51 6.18 10.57
CA VAL A 218 4.10 7.51 10.47
C VAL A 218 2.97 8.53 10.42
N ASP A 219 2.88 9.41 11.42
CA ASP A 219 1.91 10.51 11.48
C ASP A 219 2.55 11.80 10.94
N LEU A 220 2.10 12.26 9.79
CA LEU A 220 2.67 13.42 9.09
C LEU A 220 2.12 14.76 9.60
N ASP A 221 0.97 14.76 10.26
CA ASP A 221 0.45 15.95 10.93
C ASP A 221 1.26 16.25 12.21
N ASP A 222 1.82 15.22 12.84
CA ASP A 222 2.69 15.30 14.01
C ASP A 222 4.18 15.25 13.67
N GLY A 223 4.57 15.96 12.59
CA GLY A 223 5.96 16.13 12.20
C GLY A 223 6.69 14.83 11.83
N GLY A 224 5.95 13.81 11.37
CA GLY A 224 6.50 12.50 11.01
C GLY A 224 6.73 11.60 12.22
N ARG A 225 6.03 11.81 13.35
CA ARG A 225 6.13 10.94 14.53
C ARG A 225 5.85 9.49 14.14
N THR A 226 6.72 8.60 14.58
CA THR A 226 6.59 7.16 14.34
C THR A 226 6.07 6.45 15.58
N THR A 227 5.09 5.56 15.40
CA THR A 227 4.56 4.71 16.48
C THR A 227 4.50 3.26 16.02
N ALA A 228 4.93 2.34 16.88
CA ALA A 228 4.80 0.91 16.60
C ALA A 228 3.33 0.55 16.41
N LEU A 229 2.99 -0.05 15.28
CA LEU A 229 1.67 -0.61 15.04
C LEU A 229 1.76 -2.11 15.31
N THR A 230 1.09 -2.57 16.35
CA THR A 230 1.09 -3.98 16.76
C THR A 230 -0.31 -4.56 16.60
N PRO A 231 -0.68 -5.07 15.41
CA PRO A 231 -1.90 -5.82 15.24
C PRO A 231 -1.97 -7.00 16.21
N ALA A 232 -3.18 -7.43 16.56
CA ALA A 232 -3.36 -8.67 17.28
C ALA A 232 -2.72 -9.84 16.50
N ARG A 233 -2.23 -10.86 17.22
CA ARG A 233 -1.59 -12.02 16.59
C ARG A 233 -2.52 -12.65 15.54
N GLY A 234 -1.98 -12.88 14.34
CA GLY A 234 -2.72 -13.43 13.21
C GLY A 234 -3.55 -12.39 12.45
N PHE A 235 -3.29 -11.09 12.65
CA PHE A 235 -3.87 -10.01 11.86
C PHE A 235 -2.80 -9.17 11.17
N GLU A 236 -3.13 -8.72 9.96
CA GLU A 236 -2.30 -7.85 9.14
C GLU A 236 -3.06 -6.55 8.78
N PRO A 237 -2.43 -5.37 8.84
CA PRO A 237 -3.04 -4.15 8.31
C PRO A 237 -3.11 -4.24 6.77
N VAL A 238 -4.29 -4.10 6.19
CA VAL A 238 -4.50 -4.14 4.74
C VAL A 238 -4.96 -2.81 4.16
N GLY A 239 -5.41 -1.88 5.00
CA GLY A 239 -5.87 -0.55 4.61
C GLY A 239 -5.87 0.39 5.81
N MET A 240 -6.14 1.67 5.61
CA MET A 240 -6.32 2.62 6.71
C MET A 240 -7.43 3.62 6.39
N LEU A 241 -8.37 3.81 7.32
CA LEU A 241 -9.47 4.75 7.17
C LEU A 241 -8.99 6.20 7.28
N ALA A 242 -9.82 7.17 6.89
CA ALA A 242 -9.53 8.59 7.08
C ALA A 242 -9.46 8.99 8.57
N SER A 243 -10.00 8.18 9.48
CA SER A 243 -9.80 8.37 10.93
C SER A 243 -8.39 8.02 11.40
N GLY A 244 -7.55 7.42 10.54
CA GLY A 244 -6.27 6.83 10.91
C GLY A 244 -6.39 5.41 11.48
N GLU A 245 -7.60 4.87 11.67
CA GLU A 245 -7.76 3.50 12.14
C GLU A 245 -7.36 2.49 11.05
N PRO A 246 -6.48 1.52 11.35
CA PRO A 246 -6.10 0.48 10.40
C PRO A 246 -7.24 -0.52 10.17
N LEU A 247 -7.41 -0.95 8.93
CA LEU A 247 -8.24 -2.08 8.56
C LEU A 247 -7.39 -3.34 8.64
N LEU A 248 -7.77 -4.26 9.51
CA LEU A 248 -7.02 -5.48 9.80
C LEU A 248 -7.70 -6.70 9.15
N PHE A 249 -6.92 -7.53 8.48
CA PHE A 249 -7.34 -8.81 7.88
C PHE A 249 -6.74 -9.98 8.65
N GLU A 250 -7.52 -11.05 8.83
CA GLU A 250 -7.06 -12.25 9.54
C GLU A 250 -6.18 -13.13 8.64
N GLU A 251 -4.92 -13.32 9.02
CA GLU A 251 -3.92 -14.03 8.23
C GLU A 251 -4.25 -15.52 8.03
N SER A 252 -5.00 -16.14 8.94
CA SER A 252 -5.44 -17.54 8.81
C SER A 252 -6.26 -17.80 7.55
N ARG A 253 -6.81 -16.72 6.96
CA ARG A 253 -7.65 -16.73 5.76
C ARG A 253 -6.82 -16.58 4.48
N TYR A 254 -5.50 -16.37 4.58
CA TYR A 254 -4.61 -16.44 3.41
C TYR A 254 -4.67 -17.82 2.77
N GLY A 255 -4.74 -17.85 1.44
CA GLY A 255 -4.84 -19.11 0.70
C GLY A 255 -6.28 -19.63 0.53
N GLU A 256 -7.26 -18.99 1.15
CA GLU A 256 -8.67 -19.25 0.88
C GLU A 256 -9.17 -18.39 -0.29
N ARG A 257 -9.96 -19.00 -1.19
CA ARG A 257 -10.73 -18.22 -2.16
C ARG A 257 -12.06 -17.83 -1.51
N ALA A 258 -12.24 -16.55 -1.24
CA ALA A 258 -13.45 -16.03 -0.60
C ALA A 258 -14.02 -14.83 -1.35
N THR A 259 -15.35 -14.79 -1.48
CA THR A 259 -16.08 -13.62 -2.01
C THR A 259 -16.55 -12.69 -0.89
N ARG A 260 -16.49 -13.13 0.36
CA ARG A 260 -16.84 -12.33 1.54
C ARG A 260 -15.63 -12.22 2.47
N VAL A 261 -15.30 -11.00 2.88
CA VAL A 261 -14.18 -10.69 3.77
C VAL A 261 -14.69 -9.87 4.94
N THR A 262 -14.24 -10.20 6.14
CA THR A 262 -14.49 -9.37 7.33
C THR A 262 -13.19 -8.70 7.73
N LEU A 263 -13.19 -7.37 7.77
CA LEU A 263 -12.09 -6.55 8.27
C LEU A 263 -12.40 -6.10 9.69
N THR A 264 -11.39 -6.07 10.55
CA THR A 264 -11.47 -5.49 11.89
C THR A 264 -10.88 -4.09 11.87
N VAL A 265 -11.59 -3.11 12.40
CA VAL A 265 -11.14 -1.72 12.46
C VAL A 265 -10.37 -1.52 13.76
N GLY A 266 -9.05 -1.41 13.64
CA GLY A 266 -8.08 -1.01 14.67
C GLY A 266 -8.47 -1.32 16.12
N GLU A 267 -8.31 -0.31 16.98
CA GLU A 267 -8.59 -0.41 18.42
C GLU A 267 -10.09 -0.50 18.72
N SER A 268 -10.95 0.05 17.86
CA SER A 268 -12.40 -0.02 18.07
C SER A 268 -12.94 -1.45 17.97
N GLY A 269 -12.21 -2.36 17.32
CA GLY A 269 -12.62 -3.74 17.13
C GLY A 269 -13.88 -3.91 16.27
N ARG A 270 -14.38 -2.80 15.70
CA ARG A 270 -15.57 -2.79 14.85
C ARG A 270 -15.31 -3.66 13.63
N ARG A 271 -16.31 -4.45 13.21
CA ARG A 271 -16.19 -5.32 12.04
C ARG A 271 -16.86 -4.68 10.83
N ILE A 272 -16.18 -4.71 9.69
CA ILE A 272 -16.70 -4.32 8.38
C ILE A 272 -16.72 -5.58 7.52
N THR A 273 -17.90 -5.98 7.04
CA THR A 273 -18.03 -7.12 6.12
C THR A 273 -18.15 -6.60 4.71
N LEU A 274 -17.20 -6.98 3.86
CA LEU A 274 -17.21 -6.72 2.42
C LEU A 274 -17.77 -7.94 1.71
N ASP A 275 -18.90 -7.78 1.02
CA ASP A 275 -19.49 -8.84 0.21
C ASP A 275 -19.25 -8.57 -1.27
N GLY A 276 -18.31 -9.30 -1.86
CA GLY A 276 -17.98 -9.26 -3.26
C GLY A 276 -19.00 -9.98 -4.15
N GLY A 277 -20.06 -10.58 -3.61
CA GLY A 277 -21.05 -11.34 -4.37
C GLY A 277 -20.40 -12.50 -5.13
N SER A 278 -20.33 -12.40 -6.45
CA SER A 278 -19.65 -13.38 -7.30
C SER A 278 -18.17 -13.07 -7.57
N THR A 279 -17.67 -11.90 -7.15
CA THR A 279 -16.27 -11.50 -7.31
C THR A 279 -15.46 -11.94 -6.09
N PRO A 280 -14.40 -12.74 -6.27
CA PRO A 280 -13.47 -13.06 -5.19
C PRO A 280 -12.78 -11.78 -4.67
N LEU A 281 -12.72 -11.67 -3.35
CA LEU A 281 -11.97 -10.63 -2.64
C LEU A 281 -10.66 -11.18 -2.05
N VAL A 282 -10.53 -12.50 -1.92
CA VAL A 282 -9.31 -13.22 -1.50
C VAL A 282 -9.02 -14.31 -2.52
N SER A 283 -7.74 -14.56 -2.80
CA SER A 283 -7.32 -15.64 -3.70
C SER A 283 -6.54 -16.72 -2.96
N ALA A 284 -6.37 -17.87 -3.63
CA ALA A 284 -5.52 -18.94 -3.11
C ALA A 284 -4.03 -18.52 -3.01
N ASP A 285 -3.65 -17.44 -3.68
CA ASP A 285 -2.28 -16.97 -3.77
C ASP A 285 -1.99 -15.79 -2.84
N GLY A 286 -3.02 -15.17 -2.26
CA GLY A 286 -2.85 -13.99 -1.45
C GLY A 286 -4.15 -13.44 -0.85
N GLY A 287 -3.96 -12.48 0.06
CA GLY A 287 -5.02 -11.79 0.77
C GLY A 287 -5.74 -10.79 -0.12
N PRO A 288 -6.72 -10.05 0.44
CA PRO A 288 -7.36 -8.99 -0.30
C PRO A 288 -6.36 -7.88 -0.64
N VAL A 289 -6.50 -7.29 -1.82
CA VAL A 289 -5.92 -6.00 -2.16
C VAL A 289 -6.94 -4.94 -1.78
N ILE A 290 -6.59 -4.15 -0.78
CA ILE A 290 -7.44 -3.09 -0.23
C ILE A 290 -6.75 -1.75 -0.49
N TRP A 291 -7.52 -0.82 -1.04
CA TRP A 291 -7.15 0.59 -1.07
C TRP A 291 -8.25 1.41 -0.42
N THR A 292 -7.87 2.50 0.21
CA THR A 292 -8.81 3.44 0.85
C THR A 292 -8.62 4.84 0.25
N ARG A 293 -9.73 5.55 0.04
CA ARG A 293 -9.71 6.96 -0.39
C ARG A 293 -10.99 7.65 0.07
N GLY A 294 -10.85 8.70 0.86
CA GLY A 294 -12.01 9.33 1.52
C GLY A 294 -12.79 8.31 2.37
N ASP A 295 -14.08 8.18 2.11
CA ASP A 295 -15.00 7.25 2.78
C ASP A 295 -15.16 5.90 2.06
N ARG A 296 -14.35 5.64 1.02
CA ARG A 296 -14.48 4.46 0.17
C ARG A 296 -13.35 3.46 0.41
N ILE A 297 -13.73 2.19 0.33
CA ILE A 297 -12.85 1.02 0.36
C ILE A 297 -12.94 0.33 -0.99
N TYR A 298 -11.82 0.20 -1.68
CA TYR A 298 -11.72 -0.53 -2.95
C TYR A 298 -11.09 -1.88 -2.64
N ALA A 299 -11.76 -2.97 -2.99
CA ALA A 299 -11.29 -4.31 -2.71
C ALA A 299 -11.32 -5.21 -3.95
N ALA A 300 -10.28 -6.03 -4.08
CA ALA A 300 -10.17 -7.06 -5.09
C ALA A 300 -9.25 -8.19 -4.61
N ALA A 301 -9.44 -9.40 -5.11
CA ALA A 301 -8.38 -10.40 -5.06
C ALA A 301 -7.28 -10.05 -6.09
N PRO A 302 -6.01 -10.46 -5.89
CA PRO A 302 -4.92 -10.19 -6.83
C PRO A 302 -5.17 -10.67 -8.27
N ASP A 303 -5.94 -11.75 -8.43
CA ASP A 303 -6.33 -12.36 -9.71
C ASP A 303 -7.77 -12.02 -10.13
N SER A 304 -8.41 -11.08 -9.44
CA SER A 304 -9.81 -10.73 -9.69
C SER A 304 -9.99 -9.97 -11.01
N THR A 305 -11.07 -10.30 -11.71
CA THR A 305 -11.53 -9.56 -12.90
C THR A 305 -12.45 -8.39 -12.57
N ALA A 306 -12.54 -8.00 -11.30
CA ALA A 306 -13.27 -6.82 -10.88
C ALA A 306 -12.73 -6.23 -9.58
N VAL A 307 -12.87 -4.91 -9.45
CA VAL A 307 -12.72 -4.19 -8.18
C VAL A 307 -14.11 -3.80 -7.69
N VAL A 308 -14.39 -4.11 -6.43
CA VAL A 308 -15.65 -3.72 -5.77
C VAL A 308 -15.36 -2.52 -4.87
N VAL A 309 -16.22 -1.51 -4.95
CA VAL A 309 -16.12 -0.28 -4.16
C VAL A 309 -17.17 -0.34 -3.07
N PHE A 310 -16.74 -0.16 -1.83
CA PHE A 310 -17.59 -0.19 -0.65
C PHE A 310 -17.53 1.15 0.08
N GLY A 311 -18.58 1.47 0.84
CA GLY A 311 -18.52 2.51 1.87
C GLY A 311 -17.75 2.03 3.10
N ALA A 312 -17.42 2.95 4.00
CA ALA A 312 -16.77 2.65 5.29
C ALA A 312 -17.64 1.79 6.24
N ASP A 313 -18.92 1.61 5.91
CA ASP A 313 -19.86 0.70 6.57
C ASP A 313 -19.87 -0.72 5.97
N GLY A 314 -19.21 -0.94 4.83
CA GLY A 314 -19.15 -2.20 4.10
C GLY A 314 -20.23 -2.38 3.03
N GLY A 315 -21.11 -1.39 2.84
CA GLY A 315 -22.12 -1.43 1.77
C GLY A 315 -21.48 -1.30 0.39
N GLU A 316 -21.85 -2.16 -0.57
CA GLU A 316 -21.37 -2.05 -1.96
C GLU A 316 -21.93 -0.78 -2.61
N LEU A 317 -21.03 0.08 -3.09
CA LEU A 317 -21.34 1.32 -3.81
C LEU A 317 -21.27 1.13 -5.32
N ALA A 318 -20.28 0.35 -5.79
CA ALA A 318 -20.07 0.10 -7.21
C ALA A 318 -19.22 -1.14 -7.47
N ARG A 319 -19.25 -1.60 -8.73
CA ARG A 319 -18.46 -2.73 -9.21
C ARG A 319 -17.85 -2.43 -10.57
N LEU A 320 -16.52 -2.43 -10.60
CA LEU A 320 -15.72 -2.09 -11.78
C LEU A 320 -15.18 -3.37 -12.40
N ARG A 321 -15.80 -3.83 -13.50
CA ARG A 321 -15.40 -5.06 -14.21
C ARG A 321 -14.23 -4.80 -15.15
N LEU A 322 -13.14 -5.51 -14.92
CA LEU A 322 -11.91 -5.50 -15.69
C LEU A 322 -11.97 -6.57 -16.80
N LYS A 323 -11.51 -6.20 -17.98
CA LYS A 323 -11.27 -7.12 -19.10
C LYS A 323 -9.85 -7.68 -19.02
N PRO A 324 -9.54 -8.79 -19.72
CA PRO A 324 -8.17 -9.25 -19.87
C PRO A 324 -7.23 -8.13 -20.34
N GLY A 325 -6.04 -8.03 -19.72
CA GLY A 325 -5.06 -6.97 -20.00
C GLY A 325 -5.33 -5.63 -19.32
N GLN A 326 -6.30 -5.56 -18.41
CA GLN A 326 -6.57 -4.36 -17.60
C GLN A 326 -6.10 -4.58 -16.16
N THR A 327 -5.28 -3.67 -15.66
CA THR A 327 -4.68 -3.76 -14.32
C THR A 327 -5.17 -2.58 -13.47
N PRO A 328 -5.86 -2.83 -12.34
CA PRO A 328 -6.19 -1.77 -11.41
C PRO A 328 -4.92 -1.34 -10.67
N LEU A 329 -4.71 -0.03 -10.53
CA LEU A 329 -3.51 0.50 -9.88
C LEU A 329 -3.82 1.04 -8.48
N ALA A 330 -4.60 2.10 -8.39
CA ALA A 330 -5.03 2.71 -7.14
C ALA A 330 -6.23 3.66 -7.35
N PRO A 331 -6.95 4.03 -6.28
CA PRO A 331 -7.97 5.06 -6.32
C PRO A 331 -7.38 6.44 -6.67
N ALA A 332 -7.93 7.11 -7.68
CA ALA A 332 -7.49 8.42 -8.14
C ALA A 332 -8.70 9.35 -8.31
N GLY A 333 -8.63 10.59 -7.79
CA GLY A 333 -9.77 11.50 -7.81
C GLY A 333 -11.03 10.88 -7.20
N ASP A 334 -12.08 10.75 -8.01
CA ASP A 334 -13.39 10.19 -7.66
C ASP A 334 -13.58 8.72 -8.13
N GLY A 335 -12.53 8.08 -8.66
CA GLY A 335 -12.60 6.76 -9.27
C GLY A 335 -11.38 5.88 -8.99
N LEU A 336 -11.22 4.86 -9.84
CA LEU A 336 -10.10 3.92 -9.83
C LEU A 336 -9.28 4.13 -11.10
N ALA A 337 -7.96 4.28 -10.94
CA ALA A 337 -7.06 4.28 -12.08
C ALA A 337 -6.81 2.85 -12.57
N VAL A 338 -7.00 2.63 -13.87
CA VAL A 338 -6.85 1.33 -14.53
C VAL A 338 -5.92 1.48 -15.73
N LEU A 339 -4.87 0.66 -15.77
CA LEU A 339 -3.94 0.58 -16.88
C LEU A 339 -4.47 -0.42 -17.92
N THR A 340 -4.62 0.00 -19.17
CA THR A 340 -5.00 -0.85 -20.32
C THR A 340 -3.91 -0.74 -21.38
N GLY A 341 -3.05 -1.76 -21.48
CA GLY A 341 -1.81 -1.65 -22.28
C GLY A 341 -0.92 -0.56 -21.69
N SER A 342 -0.65 0.50 -22.46
CA SER A 342 0.09 1.68 -21.99
C SER A 342 -0.82 2.88 -21.64
N ARG A 343 -2.14 2.75 -21.77
CA ARG A 343 -3.08 3.83 -21.48
C ARG A 343 -3.57 3.74 -20.04
N LEU A 344 -3.38 4.82 -19.28
CA LEU A 344 -3.98 4.98 -17.96
C LEU A 344 -5.34 5.67 -18.08
N GLU A 345 -6.38 5.06 -17.52
CA GLU A 345 -7.74 5.59 -17.51
C GLU A 345 -8.26 5.72 -16.08
N LEU A 346 -9.07 6.74 -15.83
CA LEU A 346 -9.87 6.88 -14.62
C LEU A 346 -11.25 6.28 -14.84
N TRP A 347 -11.64 5.35 -13.98
CA TRP A 347 -12.92 4.67 -13.99
C TRP A 347 -13.73 5.06 -12.76
N THR A 348 -14.84 5.76 -12.96
CA THR A 348 -15.70 6.21 -11.86
C THR A 348 -16.72 5.15 -11.47
N ALA A 349 -17.30 5.28 -10.28
CA ALA A 349 -18.40 4.43 -9.80
C ALA A 349 -19.62 4.44 -10.73
N SER A 350 -19.84 5.54 -11.47
CA SER A 350 -20.93 5.67 -12.46
C SER A 350 -20.71 4.85 -13.74
N GLY A 351 -19.53 4.25 -13.91
CA GLY A 351 -19.12 3.56 -15.13
C GLY A 351 -18.48 4.46 -16.19
N ALA A 352 -18.43 5.79 -15.96
CA ALA A 352 -17.71 6.70 -16.84
C ALA A 352 -16.20 6.39 -16.82
N ARG A 353 -15.59 6.42 -18.01
CA ARG A 353 -14.16 6.21 -18.23
C ARG A 353 -13.57 7.45 -18.86
N ARG A 354 -12.47 7.94 -18.32
CA ARG A 354 -11.75 9.11 -18.84
C ARG A 354 -10.27 8.78 -18.97
N PRO A 355 -9.65 9.02 -20.14
CA PRO A 355 -8.20 8.86 -20.26
C PRO A 355 -7.48 9.85 -19.34
N LEU A 356 -6.42 9.39 -18.68
CA LEU A 356 -5.52 10.22 -17.87
C LEU A 356 -4.23 10.49 -18.65
N TYR A 357 -3.49 9.44 -18.97
CA TYR A 357 -2.18 9.52 -19.60
C TYR A 357 -1.97 8.37 -20.58
N ASP A 358 -1.21 8.60 -21.63
CA ASP A 358 -0.60 7.54 -22.43
C ASP A 358 0.86 7.39 -21.97
N LEU A 359 1.18 6.27 -21.35
CA LEU A 359 2.49 5.97 -20.77
C LEU A 359 3.44 5.32 -21.80
N PRO A 360 4.75 5.29 -21.54
CA PRO A 360 5.67 4.45 -22.31
C PRO A 360 5.24 2.98 -22.29
N GLN A 361 5.56 2.24 -23.35
CA GLN A 361 5.35 0.80 -23.35
C GLN A 361 6.15 0.18 -22.20
N GLU A 362 5.52 -0.72 -21.44
CA GLU A 362 6.14 -1.42 -20.32
C GLU A 362 6.54 -0.53 -19.13
N ALA A 363 6.02 0.70 -19.06
CA ALA A 363 6.23 1.56 -17.90
C ALA A 363 5.71 0.90 -16.62
N LEU A 364 6.54 0.88 -15.58
CA LEU A 364 6.06 0.65 -14.23
C LEU A 364 5.55 1.96 -13.67
N THR A 365 4.53 1.92 -12.82
CA THR A 365 3.79 3.11 -12.40
C THR A 365 3.38 3.01 -10.94
N VAL A 366 3.57 4.11 -10.20
CA VAL A 366 3.01 4.34 -8.87
C VAL A 366 2.12 5.59 -8.92
N LEU A 367 0.88 5.45 -8.45
CA LEU A 367 -0.10 6.53 -8.39
C LEU A 367 -0.34 7.02 -6.96
N PRO A 368 -0.89 8.23 -6.79
CA PRO A 368 -1.40 8.70 -5.50
C PRO A 368 -2.29 7.67 -4.79
N GLY A 369 -1.96 7.36 -3.54
CA GLY A 369 -2.64 6.39 -2.70
C GLY A 369 -2.19 4.94 -2.90
N GLN A 370 -1.26 4.69 -3.82
CA GLN A 370 -0.69 3.37 -4.01
C GLN A 370 0.42 3.14 -2.98
N ALA A 371 0.08 2.42 -1.92
CA ALA A 371 1.02 1.78 -1.02
C ALA A 371 0.60 0.31 -0.92
N ARG A 372 1.45 -0.59 -1.41
CA ARG A 372 1.55 -1.99 -1.03
C ARG A 372 2.71 -2.62 -1.81
N HIS A 373 3.54 -3.39 -1.12
CA HIS A 373 4.64 -4.17 -1.66
C HIS A 373 4.17 -5.43 -2.42
#